data_AF-D3AVD9-F1
#
_entry.id   AF-D3AVD9-F1
#
_cell.length_a   1.000
_cell.length_b   1.000
_cell.length_c   1.000
_cell.angle_alpha   90.00
_cell.angle_beta   90.00
_cell.angle_gamma   90.00
#
_symmetry.space_group_name_H-M   'P 1'
#
loop_
_entity.id
_entity.type
_entity.pdbx_description
1 polymer ?
#
loop_
_entity_poly.entity_id
_entity_poly.type
_entity_poly.pdbx_seq_one_letter_code
_entity_poly.pdbx_strand_id
1 'polypeptide(L)'
;LDSEGNVSLEKGKEALELMRKCYDAGIWHTSQQGNSEAYWTAFNAGKIAAFPSVAAHAAYYVTNVDPNGQGGYGHLAIAKPMKFAEDGRETYINNTEYYAINKNTEHLEAAKDVVRYLALTKDAAEKFSNVNEDGVMAQYATGCMEGIRAIAASRENGWEAFGGEPVVSELAEI
;
A
#
# COMPACT_ATOMS: atom_id res chain seq x y z
N LEU A 1 20.61 13.48 -1.62
CA LEU A 1 21.40 14.72 -1.72
C LEU A 1 22.86 14.33 -1.52
N ASP A 2 23.82 15.00 -2.17
CA ASP A 2 25.23 14.83 -1.82
C ASP A 2 25.52 15.40 -0.41
N SER A 3 26.77 15.33 0.04
CA SER A 3 27.20 15.90 1.34
C SER A 3 27.02 17.42 1.43
N GLU A 4 26.70 18.10 0.33
CA GLU A 4 26.52 19.54 0.22
C GLU A 4 25.04 19.93 0.05
N GLY A 5 24.12 18.96 0.02
CA GLY A 5 22.70 19.21 -0.12
C GLY A 5 22.21 19.33 -1.57
N ASN A 6 23.05 19.06 -2.58
CA ASN A 6 22.62 19.05 -3.97
C ASN A 6 21.90 17.75 -4.33
N VAL A 7 20.98 17.82 -5.29
CA VAL A 7 20.36 16.61 -5.86
C VAL A 7 21.41 15.87 -6.70
N SER A 8 22.01 14.83 -6.12
CA SER A 8 22.85 13.89 -6.86
C SER A 8 21.99 12.83 -7.54
N LEU A 9 22.14 12.72 -8.87
CA LEU A 9 21.44 11.73 -9.69
C LEU A 9 22.26 10.45 -9.94
N GLU A 10 23.52 10.40 -9.49
CA GLU A 10 24.41 9.26 -9.77
C GLU A 10 23.87 7.96 -9.17
N LYS A 11 23.33 8.01 -7.94
CA LYS A 11 22.63 6.86 -7.33
C LYS A 11 21.33 6.50 -8.04
N GLY A 12 20.66 7.48 -8.66
CA GLY A 12 19.51 7.22 -9.52
C GLY A 12 19.91 6.45 -10.79
N LYS A 13 21.05 6.77 -11.39
CA LYS A 13 21.59 6.03 -12.55
C LYS A 13 21.96 4.60 -12.18
N GLU A 14 22.69 4.41 -11.08
CA GLU A 14 23.04 3.07 -10.58
C GLU A 14 21.77 2.20 -10.35
N ALA A 15 20.72 2.77 -9.76
CA ALA A 15 19.45 2.08 -9.57
C ALA A 15 18.77 1.72 -10.90
N LEU A 16 18.75 2.63 -11.88
CA LEU A 16 18.19 2.37 -13.22
C LEU A 16 18.96 1.27 -13.97
N GLU A 17 20.29 1.25 -13.86
CA GLU A 17 21.12 0.20 -14.45
C GLU A 17 20.84 -1.16 -13.82
N LEU A 18 20.64 -1.21 -12.49
CA LEU A 18 20.24 -2.44 -11.81
C LEU A 18 18.85 -2.91 -12.26
N MET A 19 17.86 -2.00 -12.33
CA MET A 19 16.53 -2.34 -12.84
C MET A 19 16.60 -2.94 -14.25
N ARG A 20 17.43 -2.36 -15.12
CA ARG A 20 17.64 -2.89 -16.48
C ARG A 20 18.29 -4.28 -16.47
N LYS A 21 19.32 -4.51 -15.66
CA LYS A 21 19.92 -5.85 -15.50
C LYS A 21 18.92 -6.89 -15.06
N CYS A 22 18.05 -6.55 -14.12
CA CYS A 22 17.01 -7.46 -13.66
C CYS A 22 15.94 -7.72 -14.75
N TYR A 23 15.59 -6.72 -15.56
CA TYR A 23 14.72 -6.90 -16.73
C TYR A 23 15.36 -7.83 -17.76
N ASP A 24 16.61 -7.56 -18.14
CA ASP A 24 17.37 -8.35 -19.11
C ASP A 24 17.59 -9.81 -18.64
N ALA A 25 17.71 -10.02 -17.32
CA ALA A 25 17.81 -11.33 -16.70
C ALA A 25 16.45 -12.05 -16.54
N GLY A 26 15.34 -11.44 -16.93
CA GLY A 26 14.00 -12.01 -16.79
C GLY A 26 13.50 -12.11 -15.35
N ILE A 27 14.10 -11.36 -14.42
CA ILE A 27 13.69 -11.32 -13.00
C ILE A 27 12.37 -10.54 -12.85
N TRP A 28 12.21 -9.45 -13.61
CA TRP A 28 10.97 -8.68 -13.64
C TRP A 28 10.05 -9.18 -14.74
N HIS A 29 8.75 -9.21 -14.45
CA HIS A 29 7.73 -9.44 -15.47
C HIS A 29 7.61 -8.26 -16.43
N THR A 30 7.31 -8.52 -17.71
CA THR A 30 7.41 -7.54 -18.82
C THR A 30 6.10 -6.79 -19.12
N SER A 31 5.10 -6.94 -18.27
CA SER A 31 3.85 -6.17 -18.31
C SER A 31 4.11 -4.66 -18.26
N GLN A 32 3.47 -3.90 -19.15
CA GLN A 32 3.70 -2.45 -19.27
C GLN A 32 3.11 -1.63 -18.11
N GLN A 33 2.10 -2.15 -17.40
CA GLN A 33 1.45 -1.44 -16.30
C GLN A 33 1.09 -2.42 -15.17
N GLY A 34 1.29 -1.98 -13.92
CA GLY A 34 1.00 -2.77 -12.71
C GLY A 34 -0.50 -2.97 -12.43
N ASN A 35 -1.38 -2.28 -13.17
CA ASN A 35 -2.84 -2.43 -13.10
C ASN A 35 -3.43 -3.06 -14.38
N SER A 36 -2.60 -3.62 -15.27
CA SER A 36 -3.09 -4.25 -16.49
C SER A 36 -3.60 -5.67 -16.25
N GLU A 37 -4.56 -6.12 -17.06
CA GLU A 37 -5.04 -7.51 -17.05
C GLU A 37 -3.90 -8.51 -17.26
N ALA A 38 -2.92 -8.20 -18.12
CA ALA A 38 -1.75 -9.03 -18.35
C ALA A 38 -0.87 -9.20 -17.10
N TYR A 39 -0.72 -8.13 -16.31
CA TYR A 39 0.00 -8.17 -15.03
C TYR A 39 -0.71 -9.12 -14.05
N TRP A 40 -2.01 -8.90 -13.84
CA TRP A 40 -2.79 -9.68 -12.89
C TRP A 40 -2.99 -11.13 -13.31
N THR A 41 -3.12 -11.40 -14.60
CA THR A 41 -3.14 -12.76 -15.14
C THR A 41 -1.82 -13.48 -14.85
N ALA A 42 -0.68 -12.81 -15.00
CA ALA A 42 0.62 -13.40 -14.72
C ALA A 42 0.87 -13.59 -13.21
N PHE A 43 0.44 -12.63 -12.39
CA PHE A 43 0.46 -12.74 -10.94
C PHE A 43 -0.37 -13.94 -10.46
N ASN A 44 -1.64 -14.02 -10.89
CA ASN A 44 -2.53 -15.12 -10.53
C ASN A 44 -2.03 -16.49 -11.04
N ALA A 45 -1.30 -16.51 -12.16
CA ALA A 45 -0.65 -17.73 -12.67
C ALA A 45 0.67 -18.09 -11.96
N GLY A 46 1.06 -17.37 -10.90
CA GLY A 46 2.30 -17.59 -10.14
C GLY A 46 3.58 -17.21 -10.89
N LYS A 47 3.49 -16.46 -12.00
CA LYS A 47 4.65 -16.01 -12.78
C LYS A 47 5.32 -14.77 -12.19
N ILE A 48 4.66 -14.10 -11.24
CA ILE A 48 5.19 -12.98 -10.49
C ILE A 48 5.22 -13.40 -9.02
N ALA A 49 6.43 -13.58 -8.47
CA ALA A 49 6.60 -14.08 -7.11
C ALA A 49 6.35 -13.02 -6.02
N ALA A 50 6.61 -11.74 -6.33
CA ALA A 50 6.45 -10.62 -5.41
C ALA A 50 6.25 -9.31 -6.19
N PHE A 51 5.67 -8.31 -5.52
CA PHE A 51 5.49 -6.97 -6.08
C PHE A 51 5.67 -5.90 -5.00
N PRO A 52 6.27 -4.73 -5.34
CA PRO A 52 6.27 -3.60 -4.44
C PRO A 52 4.84 -3.06 -4.31
N SER A 53 4.44 -2.72 -3.09
CA SER A 53 3.06 -2.42 -2.74
C SER A 53 2.99 -1.30 -1.70
N VAL A 54 1.87 -0.59 -1.67
CA VAL A 54 1.54 0.39 -0.61
C VAL A 54 0.54 -0.27 0.32
N ALA A 55 0.69 -0.08 1.64
CA ALA A 55 -0.17 -0.72 2.64
C ALA A 55 -1.68 -0.48 2.37
N ALA A 56 -2.07 0.73 1.97
CA ALA A 56 -3.44 1.08 1.61
C ALA A 56 -3.99 0.30 0.40
N HIS A 57 -3.12 -0.20 -0.48
CA HIS A 57 -3.52 -1.00 -1.64
C HIS A 57 -3.63 -2.49 -1.32
N ALA A 58 -3.23 -2.96 -0.13
CA ALA A 58 -3.31 -4.37 0.24
C ALA A 58 -4.68 -4.98 -0.12
N ALA A 59 -5.78 -4.27 0.17
CA ALA A 59 -7.15 -4.76 -0.08
C ALA A 59 -7.58 -4.62 -1.53
N TYR A 60 -7.01 -3.67 -2.27
CA TYR A 60 -7.15 -3.61 -3.72
C TYR A 60 -6.57 -4.88 -4.37
N TYR A 61 -5.47 -5.41 -3.82
CA TYR A 61 -4.95 -6.70 -4.29
C TYR A 61 -5.90 -7.82 -3.90
N VAL A 62 -6.40 -7.88 -2.68
CA VAL A 62 -7.37 -8.92 -2.27
C VAL A 62 -8.64 -8.96 -3.14
N THR A 63 -9.14 -7.82 -3.58
CA THR A 63 -10.36 -7.74 -4.42
C THR A 63 -10.12 -8.01 -5.91
N ASN A 64 -8.91 -7.78 -6.42
CA ASN A 64 -8.52 -8.10 -7.81
C ASN A 64 -7.79 -9.45 -7.96
N VAL A 65 -7.22 -9.98 -6.87
CA VAL A 65 -6.59 -11.29 -6.77
C VAL A 65 -7.73 -12.29 -6.59
N ASP A 66 -8.22 -12.79 -7.73
CA ASP A 66 -9.17 -13.88 -7.89
C ASP A 66 -9.88 -14.37 -6.58
N PRO A 67 -11.09 -13.88 -6.28
CA PRO A 67 -11.86 -14.31 -5.10
C PRO A 67 -12.25 -15.80 -5.14
N ASN A 68 -12.03 -16.50 -6.26
CA ASN A 68 -12.23 -17.95 -6.37
C ASN A 68 -10.97 -18.78 -6.00
N GLY A 69 -9.90 -18.13 -5.54
CA GLY A 69 -8.77 -18.78 -4.87
C GLY A 69 -7.71 -19.38 -5.78
N GLN A 70 -7.71 -19.13 -7.09
CA GLN A 70 -6.65 -19.62 -7.99
C GLN A 70 -5.48 -18.65 -8.14
N GLY A 71 -5.63 -17.38 -7.69
CA GLY A 71 -4.66 -16.31 -7.93
C GLY A 71 -3.79 -15.86 -6.75
N GLY A 72 -3.97 -16.40 -5.54
CA GLY A 72 -3.17 -16.07 -4.37
C GLY A 72 -3.93 -15.50 -3.15
N TYR A 73 -5.25 -15.38 -3.22
CA TYR A 73 -6.08 -15.05 -2.06
C TYR A 73 -5.82 -16.04 -0.91
N GLY A 74 -5.50 -15.53 0.29
CA GLY A 74 -5.16 -16.37 1.46
C GLY A 74 -3.72 -16.89 1.49
N HIS A 75 -2.91 -16.57 0.48
CA HIS A 75 -1.56 -17.10 0.29
C HIS A 75 -0.50 -16.00 0.18
N LEU A 76 -0.86 -14.74 0.36
CA LEU A 76 0.09 -13.64 0.36
C LEU A 76 0.78 -13.52 1.72
N ALA A 77 2.02 -13.04 1.70
CA ALA A 77 2.77 -12.73 2.90
C ALA A 77 3.39 -11.34 2.76
N ILE A 78 3.55 -10.65 3.88
CA ILE A 78 4.25 -9.37 3.94
C ILE A 78 5.72 -9.64 4.21
N ALA A 79 6.60 -8.95 3.49
CA ALA A 79 8.04 -9.05 3.65
C ALA A 79 8.65 -7.67 3.90
N LYS A 80 9.82 -7.66 4.54
CA LYS A 80 10.62 -6.44 4.73
C LYS A 80 10.93 -5.76 3.39
N PRO A 81 11.08 -4.42 3.36
CA PRO A 81 11.37 -3.70 2.12
C PRO A 81 12.69 -4.17 1.51
N MET A 82 12.73 -4.18 0.17
CA MET A 82 13.94 -4.50 -0.58
C MET A 82 15.06 -3.48 -0.28
N LYS A 83 16.27 -3.99 -0.01
CA LYS A 83 17.48 -3.17 0.11
C LYS A 83 18.31 -3.25 -1.16
N PHE A 84 18.80 -2.10 -1.62
CA PHE A 84 19.71 -2.03 -2.77
C PHE A 84 21.18 -2.30 -2.42
N ALA A 85 21.51 -2.32 -1.12
CA ALA A 85 22.82 -2.66 -0.58
C ALA A 85 22.65 -3.31 0.81
N GLU A 86 23.62 -4.13 1.23
CA GLU A 86 23.56 -4.86 2.51
C GLU A 86 23.53 -3.91 3.73
N ASP A 87 24.26 -2.80 3.64
CA ASP A 87 24.26 -1.68 4.61
C ASP A 87 23.23 -0.59 4.26
N GLY A 88 22.39 -0.83 3.27
CA GLY A 88 21.34 0.08 2.83
C GLY A 88 20.27 0.29 3.90
N ARG A 89 19.76 1.53 3.99
CA ARG A 89 18.67 1.87 4.92
C ARG A 89 17.37 1.18 4.51
N GLU A 90 16.63 0.69 5.49
CA GLU A 90 15.22 0.33 5.27
C GLU A 90 14.46 1.61 4.95
N THR A 91 13.88 1.64 3.75
CA THR A 91 13.14 2.79 3.26
C THR A 91 11.74 2.35 2.92
N TYR A 92 10.76 3.00 3.53
CA TYR A 92 9.35 2.79 3.27
C TYR A 92 8.83 4.00 2.49
N ILE A 93 8.01 3.74 1.47
CA ILE A 93 7.27 4.82 0.81
C ILE A 93 6.08 5.13 1.71
N ASN A 94 6.11 6.28 2.38
CA ASN A 94 4.94 6.77 3.08
C ASN A 94 3.99 7.43 2.07
N ASN A 95 2.79 6.87 1.92
CA ASN A 95 1.74 7.48 1.09
C ASN A 95 0.84 8.34 1.98
N THR A 96 1.04 9.66 1.94
CA THR A 96 0.16 10.61 2.66
C THR A 96 -0.94 11.06 1.72
N GLU A 97 -2.17 10.64 1.99
CA GLU A 97 -3.34 11.10 1.24
C GLU A 97 -3.97 12.33 1.91
N TYR A 98 -4.56 13.22 1.09
CA TYR A 98 -5.22 14.43 1.54
C TYR A 98 -6.66 14.49 1.03
N TYR A 99 -7.58 14.92 1.89
CA TYR A 99 -8.92 15.32 1.46
C TYR A 99 -8.89 16.76 0.94
N ALA A 100 -9.16 16.95 -0.35
CA ALA A 100 -9.27 18.26 -0.98
C ALA A 100 -10.75 18.61 -1.24
N ILE A 101 -11.18 19.80 -0.81
CA ILE A 101 -12.52 20.30 -1.07
C ILE A 101 -12.45 21.36 -2.18
N ASN A 102 -13.21 21.14 -3.25
CA ASN A 102 -13.32 22.13 -4.33
C ASN A 102 -13.96 23.42 -3.78
N LYS A 103 -13.24 24.53 -3.83
CA LYS A 103 -13.70 25.84 -3.32
C LYS A 103 -14.97 26.37 -3.98
N ASN A 104 -15.33 25.87 -5.16
CA ASN A 104 -16.50 26.33 -5.93
C ASN A 104 -17.76 25.50 -5.64
N THR A 105 -17.73 24.55 -4.71
CA THR A 105 -18.92 23.78 -4.34
C THR A 105 -19.95 24.65 -3.62
N GLU A 106 -21.24 24.44 -3.89
CA GLU A 106 -22.35 25.07 -3.17
C GLU A 106 -22.54 24.48 -1.76
N HIS A 107 -21.86 23.37 -1.44
CA HIS A 107 -22.00 22.61 -0.19
C HIS A 107 -20.74 22.62 0.67
N LEU A 108 -20.05 23.77 0.73
CA LEU A 108 -18.72 23.86 1.35
C LEU A 108 -18.69 23.39 2.81
N GLU A 109 -19.66 23.83 3.62
CA GLU A 109 -19.70 23.47 5.05
C GLU A 109 -20.05 21.99 5.25
N ALA A 110 -21.01 21.45 4.50
CA ALA A 110 -21.32 20.03 4.54
C ALA A 110 -20.12 19.17 4.11
N ALA A 111 -19.38 19.58 3.07
CA ALA A 111 -18.16 18.89 2.65
C ALA A 111 -17.07 18.94 3.74
N LYS A 112 -16.92 20.07 4.45
CA LYS A 112 -15.99 20.17 5.59
C LYS A 112 -16.39 19.24 6.73
N ASP A 113 -17.67 19.12 7.04
CA ASP A 113 -18.14 18.24 8.12
C ASP A 113 -17.90 16.76 7.78
N VAL A 114 -18.13 16.36 6.53
CA VAL A 114 -17.78 15.01 6.06
C VAL A 114 -16.27 14.76 6.17
N VAL A 115 -15.43 15.68 5.68
CA VAL A 115 -13.97 15.54 5.78
C VAL A 115 -13.50 15.50 7.23
N ARG A 116 -14.09 16.30 8.13
CA ARG A 116 -13.77 16.24 9.57
C ARG A 116 -14.10 14.88 10.16
N TYR A 117 -15.28 14.33 9.85
CA TYR A 117 -15.65 13.00 10.33
C TYR A 117 -14.65 11.94 9.85
N LEU A 118 -14.38 11.91 8.53
CA LEU A 118 -13.46 10.94 7.93
C LEU A 118 -12.04 11.06 8.49
N ALA A 119 -11.49 12.28 8.54
CA ALA A 119 -10.09 12.51 8.86
C ALA A 119 -9.78 12.56 10.36
N LEU A 120 -10.76 12.84 11.23
CA LEU A 120 -10.49 13.15 12.65
C LEU A 120 -11.14 12.19 13.63
N THR A 121 -11.98 11.25 13.19
CA THR A 121 -12.67 10.34 14.12
C THR A 121 -12.07 8.94 14.12
N LYS A 122 -11.96 8.37 15.32
CA LYS A 122 -11.59 6.98 15.54
C LYS A 122 -12.59 6.01 14.88
N ASP A 123 -13.89 6.29 14.97
CA ASP A 123 -14.95 5.47 14.37
C ASP A 123 -14.78 5.34 12.85
N ALA A 124 -14.52 6.44 12.14
CA ALA A 124 -14.23 6.38 10.71
C ALA A 124 -12.97 5.56 10.44
N ALA A 125 -11.88 5.79 11.18
CA ALA A 125 -10.64 5.02 10.99
C ALA A 125 -10.85 3.51 11.16
N GLU A 126 -11.56 3.09 12.21
CA GLU A 126 -11.84 1.68 12.50
C GLU A 126 -12.71 1.05 11.41
N LYS A 127 -13.79 1.72 10.96
CA LYS A 127 -14.65 1.24 9.88
C LYS A 127 -13.92 1.11 8.54
N PHE A 128 -13.20 2.16 8.13
CA PHE A 128 -12.41 2.11 6.90
C PHE A 128 -11.24 1.13 6.99
N SER A 129 -10.90 0.67 8.19
CA SER A 129 -9.91 -0.38 8.36
C SER A 129 -10.49 -1.80 8.35
N ASN A 130 -11.80 -1.97 8.44
CA ASN A 130 -12.41 -3.30 8.56
C ASN A 130 -12.87 -3.83 7.20
N VAL A 131 -12.05 -4.68 6.57
CA VAL A 131 -12.39 -5.29 5.26
C VAL A 131 -13.43 -6.39 5.33
N ASN A 132 -13.82 -6.82 6.53
CA ASN A 132 -14.86 -7.82 6.72
C ASN A 132 -16.27 -7.20 6.77
N GLU A 133 -16.38 -5.87 6.68
CA GLU A 133 -17.65 -5.15 6.51
C GLU A 133 -18.01 -5.00 5.03
N ASP A 134 -19.28 -5.29 4.71
CA ASP A 134 -19.82 -5.14 3.35
C ASP A 134 -19.61 -3.71 2.83
N GLY A 135 -18.98 -3.59 1.65
CA GLY A 135 -18.75 -2.31 0.96
C GLY A 135 -17.40 -1.65 1.22
N VAL A 136 -16.56 -2.20 2.10
CA VAL A 136 -15.18 -1.73 2.30
C VAL A 136 -14.25 -2.42 1.29
N MET A 137 -13.89 -1.71 0.21
CA MET A 137 -13.01 -2.25 -0.85
C MET A 137 -11.51 -2.05 -0.58
N ALA A 138 -11.15 -1.27 0.45
CA ALA A 138 -9.78 -0.97 0.84
C ALA A 138 -9.66 -0.71 2.35
N GLN A 139 -8.71 -1.33 3.06
CA GLN A 139 -8.31 -0.87 4.39
C GLN A 139 -7.45 0.36 4.24
N TYR A 140 -8.05 1.49 4.59
CA TYR A 140 -7.39 2.76 4.60
C TYR A 140 -7.38 3.27 6.05
N ALA A 141 -6.20 3.57 6.56
CA ALA A 141 -6.11 4.34 7.79
C ALA A 141 -6.41 5.79 7.44
N THR A 142 -7.56 6.29 7.91
CA THR A 142 -7.81 7.73 7.83
C THR A 142 -6.70 8.44 8.59
N GLY A 143 -6.30 9.65 8.15
CA GLY A 143 -5.19 10.42 8.77
C GLY A 143 -5.38 10.77 10.26
N CYS A 144 -6.37 10.20 10.94
CA CYS A 144 -6.62 10.27 12.37
C CYS A 144 -5.60 9.43 13.14
N MET A 145 -4.69 10.09 13.86
CA MET A 145 -3.67 9.41 14.68
C MET A 145 -4.25 8.52 15.78
N GLU A 146 -5.40 8.90 16.36
CA GLU A 146 -6.08 8.06 17.37
C GLU A 146 -6.61 6.78 16.75
N GLY A 147 -7.18 6.88 15.55
CA GLY A 147 -7.60 5.74 14.74
C GLY A 147 -6.44 4.82 14.37
N ILE A 148 -5.34 5.37 13.85
CA ILE A 148 -4.13 4.62 13.52
C ILE A 148 -3.61 3.82 14.72
N ARG A 149 -3.56 4.45 15.91
CA ARG A 149 -3.14 3.78 17.14
C ARG A 149 -4.10 2.67 17.57
N ALA A 150 -5.41 2.89 17.42
CA ALA A 150 -6.42 1.88 17.73
C ALA A 150 -6.30 0.65 16.80
N ILE A 151 -6.14 0.89 15.50
CA ILE A 151 -5.92 -0.16 14.49
C ILE A 151 -4.67 -0.98 14.83
N ALA A 152 -3.57 -0.32 15.18
CA ALA A 152 -2.32 -1.01 15.51
C ALA A 152 -2.35 -1.77 16.85
N ALA A 153 -3.12 -1.29 17.82
CA ALA A 153 -3.32 -2.01 19.09
C ALA A 153 -4.24 -3.23 18.93
N SER A 154 -5.04 -3.28 17.87
CA SER A 154 -5.93 -4.39 17.57
C SER A 154 -5.16 -5.56 16.96
N ARG A 155 -4.94 -6.63 17.74
CA ARG A 155 -4.39 -7.91 17.25
C ARG A 155 -5.46 -8.86 16.70
N GLU A 156 -6.73 -8.50 16.80
CA GLU A 156 -7.85 -9.40 16.52
C GLU A 156 -8.35 -9.36 15.07
N ASN A 157 -7.77 -8.47 14.23
CA ASN A 157 -8.26 -8.19 12.86
C ASN A 157 -7.17 -8.34 11.78
N GLY A 158 -6.27 -9.31 11.95
CA GLY A 158 -5.34 -9.69 10.89
C GLY A 158 -6.08 -10.19 9.66
N TRP A 159 -5.48 -10.05 8.47
CA TRP A 159 -6.16 -10.45 7.24
C TRP A 159 -5.94 -11.90 6.92
N GLU A 160 -7.02 -12.68 6.78
CA GLU A 160 -6.94 -14.06 6.27
C GLU A 160 -6.21 -14.12 4.93
N ALA A 161 -6.42 -13.12 4.06
CA ALA A 161 -5.72 -13.01 2.78
C ALA A 161 -4.18 -12.95 2.89
N PHE A 162 -3.67 -12.50 4.04
CA PHE A 162 -2.25 -12.43 4.38
C PHE A 162 -1.87 -13.41 5.52
N GLY A 163 -2.58 -14.54 5.64
CA GLY A 163 -2.27 -15.55 6.67
C GLY A 163 -2.57 -15.11 8.10
N GLY A 164 -3.40 -14.08 8.29
CA GLY A 164 -3.74 -13.51 9.59
C GLY A 164 -2.78 -12.41 10.05
N GLU A 165 -1.90 -11.92 9.19
CA GLU A 165 -0.96 -10.85 9.53
C GLU A 165 -1.66 -9.46 9.64
N PRO A 166 -1.26 -8.61 10.61
CA PRO A 166 -1.75 -7.24 10.73
C PRO A 166 -1.04 -6.31 9.72
N VAL A 167 -1.65 -6.10 8.57
CA VAL A 167 -1.07 -5.36 7.42
C VAL A 167 -0.72 -3.88 7.69
N VAL A 168 -1.09 -3.35 8.86
CA VAL A 168 -0.99 -1.91 9.22
C VAL A 168 -0.14 -1.66 10.47
N SER A 169 0.28 -2.70 11.22
CA SER A 169 0.96 -2.49 12.51
C SER A 169 2.26 -1.68 12.41
N GLU A 170 3.00 -1.84 11.31
CA GLU A 170 4.24 -1.11 11.03
C GLU A 170 4.04 0.41 10.88
N LEU A 171 2.85 0.86 10.46
CA LEU A 171 2.54 2.30 10.36
C LEU A 171 2.40 2.99 11.72
N ALA A 172 2.29 2.23 12.81
CA ALA A 172 2.21 2.75 14.17
C ALA A 172 3.54 2.70 14.94
N GLU A 173 4.61 2.13 14.36
CA GLU A 173 5.94 2.07 14.98
C GLU A 173 6.80 3.33 14.75
N ILE A 174 6.18 4.44 14.28
CA ILE A 174 6.83 5.74 14.05
C ILE A 174 6.84 6.60 15.32
#